data_AF-A0A5C3KPM9-F1
#
_entry.id   AF-A0A5C3KPM9-F1
#
_cell.length_a   1.000
_cell.length_b   1.000
_cell.length_c   1.000
_cell.angle_alpha   90.00
_cell.angle_beta   90.00
_cell.angle_gamma   90.00
#
_symmetry.space_group_name_H-M   'P 1'
#
loop_
_entity.id
_entity.type
_entity.pdbx_description
1 polymer ?
#
loop_
_entity_poly.entity_id
_entity_poly.type
_entity_poly.pdbx_seq_one_letter_code
_entity_poly.pdbx_strand_id
1 'polypeptide(L)'
;ASLQSPSYSTLVPVDHTSPVDTDGASFRTLVPPSRRSTFRPPRYSSVVESGQEDLDGSLEGQFPYCYPIKSGFRNKKWATLYIQNWRGHNNRQSKTTPFKVFGGDAISGVLELELESSQTITAIKLTIKGKIITGYLDADTFNIVEHPTTVWDRSRGDPKNPHATKAFDGVFGSGIYRFPFSIPFPTHTNISTRSPSWKDSDPSSPISPTEVARSSVKTGSISPFLSGNPGEADGTQAMAQARLEGGSQALEPVDPDVHMLPPSFLERNVPANTKYELTLCITHGMLRSDTRQAQTHVLALNIPIVYTPSFEPPPTPIARQSAYREGAMVPSPMVDPEGWSTLPSIMISGTLMEQRTVSVQCTLSLAKPPSYARGTVVPCYLALASHDVHALNALSTPRVQNVRLARTIRYCRSLAEAKAQVQQLTSMVHQVPGYSGGKVKGKGKARDTGRSTRWSYLLQEQSVMLNESEDDPYTITEEMEQAVWWFPPKGDVQQTPTERILEGEIHLAEDLCPSSPFPAFLVQYAIEIMAFQSSIFRPDEGNPISKGKGKQGLSSPVGPVYLRQPVVVATVSRSDEPVPTSFT
;
A
#
# COMPACT_ATOMS: atom_id res chain seq x y z
N ALA A 1 -46.65 29.09 3.15
CA ALA A 1 -46.83 27.90 2.29
C ALA A 1 -45.52 27.12 2.36
N SER A 2 -45.33 26.31 3.42
CA SER A 2 -45.67 24.87 3.51
C SER A 2 -44.70 23.98 2.73
N LEU A 3 -43.84 23.32 3.51
CA LEU A 3 -43.05 22.11 3.24
C LEU A 3 -43.83 21.04 2.47
N GLN A 4 -43.12 20.18 1.72
CA GLN A 4 -43.34 18.72 1.79
C GLN A 4 -42.20 17.92 1.13
N SER A 5 -41.48 17.19 1.97
CA SER A 5 -40.82 15.92 1.68
C SER A 5 -41.88 14.80 1.65
N PRO A 6 -41.60 13.66 0.99
CA PRO A 6 -42.23 12.39 1.38
C PRO A 6 -41.19 11.41 1.94
N SER A 7 -41.36 11.10 3.23
CA SER A 7 -40.95 9.83 3.82
C SER A 7 -42.14 8.87 3.74
N TYR A 8 -41.89 7.59 3.47
CA TYR A 8 -42.72 6.52 4.05
C TYR A 8 -41.85 5.32 4.41
N SER A 9 -41.92 4.99 5.70
CA SER A 9 -41.55 3.72 6.32
C SER A 9 -42.85 2.94 6.58
N THR A 10 -42.80 1.61 6.59
CA THR A 10 -43.63 0.77 7.48
C THR A 10 -43.16 -0.69 7.45
N LEU A 11 -42.62 -1.13 8.58
CA LEU A 11 -42.76 -2.50 9.11
C LEU A 11 -44.18 -2.62 9.71
N VAL A 12 -44.81 -3.81 9.81
CA VAL A 12 -44.95 -4.71 11.00
C VAL A 12 -45.78 -5.99 10.59
N PRO A 13 -46.17 -6.99 11.45
CA PRO A 13 -45.67 -8.39 11.43
C PRO A 13 -46.77 -9.52 11.42
N VAL A 14 -46.34 -10.77 11.68
CA VAL A 14 -46.99 -11.88 12.45
C VAL A 14 -47.04 -13.25 11.74
N ASP A 15 -46.60 -14.25 12.51
CA ASP A 15 -46.52 -15.70 12.32
C ASP A 15 -47.84 -16.45 12.00
N HIS A 16 -47.75 -17.64 11.40
CA HIS A 16 -48.19 -18.94 11.97
C HIS A 16 -47.97 -20.15 11.03
N THR A 17 -47.25 -21.15 11.57
CA THR A 17 -47.42 -22.63 11.48
C THR A 17 -47.29 -23.41 10.14
N SER A 18 -46.40 -24.42 10.21
CA SER A 18 -45.97 -25.49 9.29
C SER A 18 -47.07 -26.48 8.82
N PRO A 19 -46.83 -27.35 7.81
CA PRO A 19 -46.04 -28.58 8.05
C PRO A 19 -45.10 -29.05 6.91
N VAL A 20 -44.03 -29.72 7.38
CA VAL A 20 -43.26 -30.86 6.84
C VAL A 20 -43.61 -31.34 5.42
N ASP A 21 -42.60 -31.30 4.53
CA ASP A 21 -42.32 -32.41 3.63
C ASP A 21 -40.81 -32.62 3.50
N THR A 22 -40.43 -33.88 3.74
CA THR A 22 -39.09 -34.44 3.69
C THR A 22 -38.70 -34.73 2.24
N ASP A 23 -37.58 -34.19 1.77
CA ASP A 23 -36.73 -34.94 0.84
C ASP A 23 -35.26 -34.54 0.98
N GLY A 24 -34.44 -35.56 1.20
CA GLY A 24 -33.03 -35.44 1.54
C GLY A 24 -32.15 -35.19 0.33
N ALA A 25 -31.46 -34.05 0.32
CA ALA A 25 -30.25 -33.85 -0.47
C ALA A 25 -29.13 -33.40 0.48
N SER A 26 -28.19 -34.29 0.74
CA SER A 26 -27.04 -34.09 1.60
C SER A 26 -26.12 -32.97 1.06
N PHE A 27 -26.21 -31.78 1.65
CA PHE A 27 -25.22 -30.73 1.47
C PHE A 27 -23.90 -31.13 2.13
N ARG A 28 -22.88 -31.44 1.33
CA ARG A 28 -21.49 -31.47 1.81
C ARG A 28 -21.02 -30.03 2.01
N THR A 29 -21.10 -29.56 3.25
CA THR A 29 -20.45 -28.35 3.72
C THR A 29 -18.95 -28.40 3.42
N LEU A 30 -18.47 -27.57 2.49
CA LEU A 30 -17.05 -27.33 2.30
C LEU A 30 -16.58 -26.42 3.44
N VAL A 31 -15.94 -27.04 4.43
CA VAL A 31 -15.23 -26.35 5.51
C VAL A 31 -14.08 -25.53 4.90
N PRO A 32 -13.91 -24.24 5.25
CA PRO A 32 -12.77 -23.44 4.78
C PRO A 32 -11.46 -23.99 5.39
N PRO A 33 -10.36 -24.09 4.65
CA PRO A 33 -9.12 -24.59 5.22
C PRO A 33 -8.54 -23.56 6.21
N SER A 34 -8.42 -23.97 7.47
CA SER A 34 -7.71 -23.29 8.54
C SER A 34 -6.24 -23.00 8.16
N ARG A 35 -5.67 -21.95 8.79
CA ARG A 35 -4.35 -21.32 8.58
C ARG A 35 -3.10 -22.21 8.77
N ARG A 36 -3.09 -23.47 8.34
CA ARG A 36 -1.90 -24.32 8.22
C ARG A 36 -1.97 -25.13 6.93
N SER A 37 -1.50 -24.55 5.84
CA SER A 37 -1.30 -25.27 4.58
C SER A 37 -0.01 -26.09 4.68
N THR A 38 -0.14 -27.37 5.02
CA THR A 38 0.91 -28.34 4.74
C THR A 38 1.01 -28.53 3.23
N PHE A 39 2.17 -28.25 2.65
CA PHE A 39 2.44 -28.33 1.21
C PHE A 39 2.15 -29.76 0.68
N ARG A 40 1.01 -29.93 0.02
CA ARG A 40 0.81 -31.00 -0.97
C ARG A 40 1.15 -30.44 -2.35
N PRO A 41 1.78 -31.21 -3.26
CA PRO A 41 1.93 -30.78 -4.66
C PRO A 41 0.55 -30.44 -5.24
N PRO A 42 0.42 -29.40 -6.10
CA PRO A 42 -0.87 -29.02 -6.67
C PRO A 42 -1.47 -30.22 -7.40
N ARG A 43 -2.72 -30.58 -7.07
CA ARG A 43 -3.46 -31.56 -7.85
C ARG A 43 -3.88 -30.89 -9.15
N TYR A 44 -3.26 -31.29 -10.24
CA TYR A 44 -3.67 -30.89 -11.58
C TYR A 44 -4.74 -31.89 -12.08
N SER A 45 -5.78 -31.35 -12.72
CA SER A 45 -6.92 -32.04 -13.38
C SER A 45 -8.03 -32.68 -12.52
N SER A 46 -9.27 -32.24 -12.78
CA SER A 46 -10.44 -33.12 -12.91
C SER A 46 -10.73 -33.24 -14.41
N VAL A 47 -10.74 -34.45 -14.96
CA VAL A 47 -11.15 -34.71 -16.34
C VAL A 47 -12.63 -35.08 -16.30
N VAL A 48 -13.46 -34.31 -17.01
CA VAL A 48 -14.77 -34.79 -17.46
C VAL A 48 -14.51 -35.48 -18.79
N GLU A 49 -14.73 -36.79 -18.85
CA GLU A 49 -14.70 -37.52 -20.12
C GLU A 49 -15.86 -37.05 -20.99
N SER A 50 -15.58 -36.76 -22.26
CA SER A 50 -16.57 -36.37 -23.26
C SER A 50 -17.54 -37.52 -23.49
N GLY A 51 -18.63 -37.57 -22.72
CA GLY A 51 -19.64 -38.62 -22.82
C GLY A 51 -20.90 -38.45 -21.95
N GLN A 52 -21.12 -37.31 -21.30
CA GLN A 52 -22.38 -37.03 -20.59
C GLN A 52 -22.74 -35.55 -20.73
N GLU A 53 -23.70 -35.28 -21.61
CA GLU A 53 -24.48 -34.04 -21.58
C GLU A 53 -25.25 -34.00 -20.24
N ASP A 54 -25.32 -32.78 -19.69
CA ASP A 54 -26.08 -32.35 -18.50
C ASP A 54 -25.31 -32.28 -17.15
N LEU A 55 -25.08 -31.02 -16.74
CA LEU A 55 -24.41 -30.45 -15.55
C LEU A 55 -22.91 -30.07 -15.70
N ASP A 56 -22.56 -29.36 -16.78
CA ASP A 56 -21.23 -28.79 -16.98
C ASP A 56 -21.06 -27.44 -16.24
N GLY A 57 -20.25 -27.44 -15.18
CA GLY A 57 -19.95 -26.25 -14.37
C GLY A 57 -18.95 -25.33 -15.06
N SER A 58 -19.41 -24.54 -16.03
CA SER A 58 -18.59 -23.51 -16.69
C SER A 58 -17.91 -22.60 -15.65
N LEU A 59 -16.58 -22.41 -15.79
CA LEU A 59 -15.82 -21.43 -15.00
C LEU A 59 -16.18 -19.98 -15.40
N GLU A 60 -16.80 -19.80 -16.58
CA GLU A 60 -17.33 -18.52 -17.01
C GLU A 60 -18.52 -18.14 -16.11
N GLY A 61 -18.34 -17.09 -15.31
CA GLY A 61 -19.30 -16.64 -14.30
C GLY A 61 -18.89 -16.91 -12.84
N GLN A 62 -17.89 -17.77 -12.61
CA GLN A 62 -17.31 -18.00 -11.27
C GLN A 62 -16.18 -17.03 -10.93
N PHE A 63 -15.49 -16.53 -11.95
CA PHE A 63 -14.36 -15.61 -11.81
C PHE A 63 -14.71 -14.23 -12.38
N PRO A 64 -14.44 -13.14 -11.63
CA PRO A 64 -14.72 -11.78 -12.08
C PRO A 64 -13.80 -11.34 -13.24
N TYR A 65 -12.61 -11.93 -13.36
CA TYR A 65 -11.65 -11.63 -14.42
C TYR A 65 -11.37 -12.87 -15.25
N CYS A 66 -11.61 -12.77 -16.56
CA CYS A 66 -11.44 -13.84 -17.53
C CYS A 66 -10.71 -13.31 -18.77
N TYR A 67 -9.57 -13.90 -19.09
CA TYR A 67 -8.73 -13.49 -20.21
C TYR A 67 -8.54 -14.66 -21.19
N PRO A 68 -9.36 -14.76 -22.25
CA PRO A 68 -9.24 -15.80 -23.25
C PRO A 68 -8.04 -15.55 -24.17
N ILE A 69 -7.24 -16.59 -24.38
CA ILE A 69 -6.06 -16.59 -25.26
C ILE A 69 -6.44 -17.31 -26.54
N LYS A 70 -6.25 -16.61 -27.65
CA LYS A 70 -6.63 -17.07 -28.98
C LYS A 70 -5.40 -17.15 -29.88
N SER A 71 -5.32 -18.19 -30.71
CA SER A 71 -4.19 -18.41 -31.62
C SER A 71 -4.63 -19.22 -32.85
N GLY A 72 -3.78 -19.29 -33.86
CA GLY A 72 -3.98 -20.11 -35.06
C GLY A 72 -4.99 -19.55 -36.07
N PHE A 73 -5.24 -20.34 -37.12
CA PHE A 73 -6.21 -20.01 -38.17
C PHE A 73 -7.62 -19.96 -37.56
N ARG A 74 -8.35 -18.85 -37.80
CA ARG A 74 -9.66 -18.50 -37.20
C ARG A 74 -9.63 -17.93 -35.77
N ASN A 75 -8.47 -17.60 -35.20
CA ASN A 75 -8.36 -16.96 -33.88
C ASN A 75 -9.11 -17.74 -32.79
N LYS A 76 -8.90 -19.07 -32.76
CA LYS A 76 -9.64 -19.97 -31.89
C LYS A 76 -9.10 -19.88 -30.45
N LYS A 77 -10.00 -19.88 -29.46
CA LYS A 77 -9.66 -19.95 -28.03
C LYS A 77 -9.06 -21.33 -27.75
N TRP A 78 -7.88 -21.35 -27.12
CA TRP A 78 -7.18 -22.59 -26.75
C TRP A 78 -6.65 -22.54 -25.31
N ALA A 79 -6.72 -21.37 -24.67
CA ALA A 79 -6.43 -21.21 -23.25
C ALA A 79 -7.24 -20.04 -22.67
N THR A 80 -7.47 -20.05 -21.36
CA THR A 80 -8.12 -18.95 -20.64
C THR A 80 -7.52 -18.81 -19.25
N LEU A 81 -7.13 -17.59 -18.89
CA LEU A 81 -6.70 -17.27 -17.54
C LEU A 81 -7.88 -16.69 -16.75
N TYR A 82 -8.26 -17.37 -15.68
CA TYR A 82 -9.26 -16.92 -14.73
C TYR A 82 -8.57 -16.39 -13.48
N ILE A 83 -8.93 -15.19 -13.01
CA ILE A 83 -8.38 -14.58 -11.80
C ILE A 83 -9.51 -14.26 -10.81
N GLN A 84 -9.30 -14.62 -9.55
CA GLN A 84 -10.22 -14.35 -8.45
C GLN A 84 -10.01 -12.94 -7.88
N ASN A 85 -11.10 -12.31 -7.43
CA ASN A 85 -11.04 -11.08 -6.65
C ASN A 85 -11.20 -11.42 -5.16
N TRP A 86 -10.16 -11.21 -4.35
CA TRP A 86 -10.18 -11.55 -2.92
C TRP A 86 -11.11 -10.64 -2.09
N ARG A 87 -11.38 -9.40 -2.53
CA ARG A 87 -12.13 -8.40 -1.74
C ARG A 87 -13.46 -7.93 -2.35
N GLY A 88 -13.86 -8.46 -3.51
CA GLY A 88 -15.09 -8.08 -4.20
C GLY A 88 -16.25 -9.01 -3.88
N HIS A 89 -17.12 -8.64 -2.94
CA HIS A 89 -18.34 -9.40 -2.61
C HIS A 89 -19.55 -9.05 -3.48
N ASN A 90 -19.37 -8.45 -4.66
CA ASN A 90 -20.47 -8.16 -5.57
C ASN A 90 -20.24 -8.78 -6.94
N ASN A 91 -21.09 -9.75 -7.27
CA ASN A 91 -21.10 -10.57 -8.48
C ASN A 91 -21.50 -9.80 -9.77
N ARG A 92 -21.44 -8.47 -9.73
CA ARG A 92 -21.78 -7.55 -10.85
C ARG A 92 -20.60 -6.64 -11.15
N GLN A 93 -19.46 -7.21 -11.53
CA GLN A 93 -18.35 -6.43 -12.10
C GLN A 93 -18.46 -6.44 -13.62
N SER A 94 -18.42 -5.24 -14.22
CA SER A 94 -18.35 -5.06 -15.67
C SER A 94 -17.02 -5.59 -16.22
N LYS A 95 -17.01 -6.09 -17.47
CA LYS A 95 -15.80 -6.51 -18.20
C LYS A 95 -14.70 -5.41 -18.30
N THR A 96 -15.02 -4.17 -17.90
CA THR A 96 -14.15 -2.99 -17.95
C THR A 96 -13.53 -2.62 -16.60
N THR A 97 -13.87 -3.28 -15.49
CA THR A 97 -13.26 -2.92 -14.19
C THR A 97 -11.80 -3.34 -14.16
N PRO A 98 -10.86 -2.46 -13.79
CA PRO A 98 -9.44 -2.82 -13.73
C PRO A 98 -9.21 -3.91 -12.67
N PHE A 99 -8.20 -4.75 -12.89
CA PHE A 99 -7.78 -5.74 -11.92
C PHE A 99 -7.00 -5.06 -10.78
N LYS A 100 -7.60 -5.01 -9.59
CA LYS A 100 -7.05 -4.32 -8.41
C LYS A 100 -6.39 -5.30 -7.44
N VAL A 101 -5.25 -4.94 -6.90
CA VAL A 101 -4.51 -5.72 -5.90
C VAL A 101 -4.06 -4.82 -4.77
N PHE A 102 -4.32 -5.21 -3.51
CA PHE A 102 -3.84 -4.48 -2.34
C PHE A 102 -2.55 -5.11 -1.78
N GLY A 103 -1.71 -4.30 -1.13
CA GLY A 103 -0.50 -4.78 -0.47
C GLY A 103 -0.79 -5.93 0.50
N GLY A 104 -0.11 -7.06 0.31
CA GLY A 104 -0.29 -8.28 1.10
C GLY A 104 -1.31 -9.27 0.55
N ASP A 105 -2.09 -8.90 -0.48
CA ASP A 105 -3.00 -9.84 -1.14
C ASP A 105 -2.21 -10.80 -2.07
N ALA A 106 -2.76 -12.00 -2.27
CA ALA A 106 -2.28 -12.93 -3.29
C ALA A 106 -3.15 -12.85 -4.55
N ILE A 107 -2.53 -12.98 -5.72
CA ILE A 107 -3.22 -13.18 -6.99
C ILE A 107 -3.49 -14.68 -7.12
N SER A 108 -4.75 -15.08 -7.02
CA SER A 108 -5.16 -16.47 -7.16
C SER A 108 -6.07 -16.67 -8.36
N GLY A 109 -6.00 -17.86 -8.96
CA GLY A 109 -6.76 -18.15 -10.17
C GLY A 109 -6.51 -19.54 -10.72
N VAL A 110 -7.02 -19.76 -11.94
CA VAL A 110 -6.84 -21.00 -12.68
C VAL A 110 -6.48 -20.65 -14.12
N LEU A 111 -5.40 -21.24 -14.63
CA LEU A 111 -5.16 -21.29 -16.07
C LEU A 111 -5.79 -22.57 -16.62
N GLU A 112 -6.69 -22.42 -17.58
CA GLU A 112 -7.29 -23.53 -18.32
C GLU A 112 -6.70 -23.57 -19.73
N LEU A 113 -6.20 -24.73 -20.15
CA LEU A 113 -5.83 -25.01 -21.53
C LEU A 113 -6.87 -25.95 -22.12
N GLU A 114 -7.36 -25.62 -23.30
CA GLU A 114 -8.30 -26.41 -24.09
C GLU A 114 -7.59 -26.81 -25.39
N LEU A 115 -7.04 -28.01 -25.40
CA LEU A 115 -6.19 -28.49 -26.48
C LEU A 115 -6.99 -29.43 -27.39
N GLU A 116 -7.19 -29.04 -28.64
CA GLU A 116 -7.82 -29.92 -29.65
C GLU A 116 -6.88 -30.99 -30.17
N SER A 117 -5.59 -30.67 -30.20
CA SER A 117 -4.54 -31.52 -30.69
C SER A 117 -3.36 -31.48 -29.73
N SER A 118 -2.46 -32.44 -29.89
CA SER A 118 -1.31 -32.54 -29.01
C SER A 118 -0.36 -31.35 -29.20
N GLN A 119 0.08 -30.75 -28.11
CA GLN A 119 0.99 -29.60 -28.10
C GLN A 119 2.15 -29.81 -27.14
N THR A 120 3.35 -29.42 -27.57
CA THR A 120 4.52 -29.45 -26.69
C THR A 120 4.62 -28.14 -25.92
N ILE A 121 4.46 -28.19 -24.60
CA ILE A 121 4.66 -27.07 -23.67
C ILE A 121 5.85 -27.40 -22.78
N THR A 122 6.78 -26.46 -22.66
CA THR A 122 8.00 -26.59 -21.85
C THR A 122 7.84 -25.95 -20.47
N ALA A 123 7.15 -24.82 -20.41
CA ALA A 123 6.90 -24.08 -19.18
C ALA A 123 5.67 -23.17 -19.30
N ILE A 124 5.03 -22.95 -18.16
CA ILE A 124 3.97 -21.99 -17.92
C ILE A 124 4.43 -21.11 -16.75
N LYS A 125 4.64 -19.82 -17.01
CA LYS A 125 5.10 -18.85 -16.01
C LYS A 125 4.13 -17.68 -15.91
N LEU A 126 3.92 -17.21 -14.70
CA LEU A 126 3.23 -15.97 -14.39
C LEU A 126 4.25 -15.01 -13.78
N THR A 127 4.46 -13.85 -14.38
CA THR A 127 5.44 -12.87 -13.92
C THR A 127 4.75 -11.58 -13.52
N ILE A 128 4.93 -11.15 -12.28
CA ILE A 128 4.53 -9.81 -11.84
C ILE A 128 5.66 -8.85 -12.19
N LYS A 129 5.36 -7.81 -12.97
CA LYS A 129 6.31 -6.75 -13.32
C LYS A 129 5.80 -5.42 -12.84
N GLY A 130 6.65 -4.65 -12.17
CA GLY A 130 6.41 -3.24 -11.87
C GLY A 130 7.41 -2.38 -12.62
N LYS A 131 6.96 -1.27 -13.19
CA LYS A 131 7.80 -0.32 -13.93
C LYS A 131 7.41 1.12 -13.63
N ILE A 132 8.41 1.99 -13.66
CA ILE A 132 8.23 3.45 -13.70
C ILE A 132 8.48 3.89 -15.14
N ILE A 133 7.61 4.77 -15.64
CA ILE A 133 7.66 5.34 -16.98
C ILE A 133 7.71 6.86 -16.81
N THR A 134 8.81 7.50 -17.20
CA THR A 134 9.05 8.95 -17.08
C THR A 134 9.00 9.70 -18.42
N GLY A 135 8.67 9.00 -19.51
CA GLY A 135 8.68 9.54 -20.85
C GLY A 135 8.06 8.57 -21.86
N TYR A 136 8.11 8.94 -23.14
CA TYR A 136 7.46 8.19 -24.22
C TYR A 136 8.38 7.14 -24.87
N LEU A 137 9.69 7.24 -24.64
CA LEU A 137 10.66 6.33 -25.20
C LEU A 137 10.84 5.12 -24.26
N ASP A 138 11.19 3.96 -24.82
CA ASP A 138 11.50 2.77 -24.02
C ASP A 138 12.66 3.01 -23.05
N ALA A 139 13.58 3.92 -23.41
CA ALA A 139 14.68 4.36 -22.56
C ALA A 139 14.23 5.11 -21.29
N ASP A 140 13.01 5.66 -21.29
CA ASP A 140 12.40 6.37 -20.15
C ASP A 140 11.57 5.42 -19.28
N THR A 141 11.72 4.12 -19.46
CA THR A 141 11.02 3.09 -18.69
C THR A 141 12.02 2.17 -18.00
N PHE A 142 11.84 1.93 -16.70
CA PHE A 142 12.68 0.99 -15.97
C PHE A 142 11.87 0.13 -15.00
N ASN A 143 12.28 -1.13 -14.89
CA ASN A 143 11.64 -2.11 -14.01
C ASN A 143 12.08 -1.88 -12.56
N ILE A 144 11.10 -1.86 -11.66
CA ILE A 144 11.30 -1.72 -10.22
C ILE A 144 11.11 -3.03 -9.46
N VAL A 145 10.36 -3.98 -10.05
CA VAL A 145 10.24 -5.36 -9.53
C VAL A 145 9.94 -6.31 -10.68
N GLU A 146 10.54 -7.49 -10.64
CA GLU A 146 10.19 -8.61 -11.51
C GLU A 146 10.13 -9.89 -10.69
N HIS A 147 8.94 -10.48 -10.58
CA HIS A 147 8.71 -11.69 -9.81
C HIS A 147 8.14 -12.80 -10.69
N PRO A 148 9.00 -13.61 -11.34
CA PRO A 148 8.57 -14.77 -12.12
C PRO A 148 8.18 -15.92 -11.19
N THR A 149 6.97 -16.47 -11.39
CA THR A 149 6.47 -17.66 -10.71
C THR A 149 6.17 -18.76 -11.72
N THR A 150 6.81 -19.91 -11.55
CA THR A 150 6.52 -21.09 -12.37
C THR A 150 5.24 -21.76 -11.91
N VAL A 151 4.21 -21.72 -12.77
CA VAL A 151 2.95 -22.45 -12.57
C VAL A 151 3.15 -23.93 -12.91
N TRP A 152 3.85 -24.19 -14.02
CA TRP A 152 4.24 -25.54 -14.41
C TRP A 152 5.50 -25.51 -15.27
N ASP A 153 6.34 -26.53 -15.14
CA ASP A 153 7.42 -26.84 -16.08
C ASP A 153 7.61 -28.35 -16.15
N ARG A 154 8.45 -28.81 -17.08
CA ARG A 154 8.72 -30.25 -17.28
C ARG A 154 9.21 -30.98 -16.02
N SER A 155 9.84 -30.29 -15.07
CA SER A 155 10.31 -30.92 -13.82
C SER A 155 9.16 -31.38 -12.92
N ARG A 156 7.95 -30.81 -13.12
CA ARG A 156 6.75 -31.17 -12.35
C ARG A 156 6.00 -32.39 -12.90
N GLY A 157 6.53 -33.04 -13.94
CA GLY A 157 5.95 -34.25 -14.51
C GLY A 157 4.65 -34.01 -15.30
N ASP A 158 3.98 -35.11 -15.66
CA ASP A 158 2.71 -35.08 -16.37
C ASP A 158 1.59 -34.52 -15.45
N PRO A 159 0.91 -33.42 -15.81
CA PRO A 159 -0.20 -32.89 -15.03
C PRO A 159 -1.37 -33.86 -14.85
N LYS A 160 -1.58 -34.83 -15.76
CA LYS A 160 -2.61 -35.86 -15.61
C LYS A 160 -2.13 -37.02 -14.73
N ASN A 161 -0.82 -37.24 -14.63
CA ASN A 161 -0.23 -38.30 -13.82
C ASN A 161 1.04 -37.81 -13.08
N PRO A 162 0.86 -37.01 -12.01
CA PRO A 162 1.99 -36.41 -11.28
C PRO A 162 2.86 -37.44 -10.54
N HIS A 163 2.42 -38.69 -10.45
CA HIS A 163 3.15 -39.80 -9.83
C HIS A 163 3.89 -40.68 -10.85
N ALA A 164 3.85 -40.33 -12.14
CA ALA A 164 4.61 -41.04 -13.16
C ALA A 164 6.11 -41.01 -12.85
N THR A 165 6.76 -42.17 -12.91
CA THR A 165 8.20 -42.32 -12.64
C THR A 165 9.08 -41.94 -13.82
N LYS A 166 8.51 -41.85 -15.02
CA LYS A 166 9.20 -41.39 -16.23
C LYS A 166 9.12 -39.87 -16.33
N ALA A 167 10.24 -39.24 -16.69
CA ALA A 167 10.28 -37.82 -16.99
C ALA A 167 9.30 -37.51 -18.14
N PHE A 168 8.45 -36.51 -17.92
CA PHE A 168 7.48 -36.08 -18.92
C PHE A 168 8.17 -35.23 -20.00
N ASP A 169 7.89 -35.54 -21.26
CA ASP A 169 8.49 -34.87 -22.43
C ASP A 169 7.90 -33.47 -22.71
N GLY A 170 6.83 -33.11 -21.99
CA GLY A 170 6.11 -31.86 -22.16
C GLY A 170 5.05 -31.92 -23.27
N VAL A 171 4.70 -33.11 -23.76
CA VAL A 171 3.69 -33.28 -24.80
C VAL A 171 2.32 -33.44 -24.15
N PHE A 172 1.51 -32.39 -24.25
CA PHE A 172 0.14 -32.38 -23.78
C PHE A 172 -0.74 -33.00 -24.87
N GLY A 173 -1.54 -34.01 -24.52
CA GLY A 173 -2.55 -34.57 -25.42
C GLY A 173 -3.75 -33.62 -25.58
N SER A 174 -4.73 -34.03 -26.37
CA SER A 174 -5.99 -33.30 -26.43
C SER A 174 -6.76 -33.35 -25.10
N GLY A 175 -7.63 -32.38 -24.90
CA GLY A 175 -8.49 -32.23 -23.73
C GLY A 175 -8.18 -30.98 -22.90
N ILE A 176 -8.76 -30.95 -21.71
CA ILE A 176 -8.74 -29.79 -20.82
C ILE A 176 -7.69 -29.99 -19.71
N TYR A 177 -6.85 -28.98 -19.49
CA TYR A 177 -5.85 -28.94 -18.43
C TYR A 177 -6.06 -27.71 -17.56
N ARG A 178 -6.13 -27.90 -16.24
CA ARG A 178 -6.35 -26.81 -15.28
C ARG A 178 -5.17 -26.69 -14.32
N PHE A 179 -4.59 -25.50 -14.26
CA PHE A 179 -3.47 -25.15 -13.40
C PHE A 179 -3.90 -24.08 -12.39
N PRO A 180 -4.32 -24.47 -11.18
CA PRO A 180 -4.57 -23.52 -10.12
C PRO A 180 -3.26 -22.85 -9.69
N PHE A 181 -3.31 -21.55 -9.40
CA PHE A 181 -2.17 -20.80 -8.90
C PHE A 181 -2.59 -19.82 -7.80
N SER A 182 -1.63 -19.48 -6.95
CA SER A 182 -1.73 -18.41 -5.97
C SER A 182 -0.35 -17.79 -5.80
N ILE A 183 -0.21 -16.50 -6.12
CA ILE A 183 1.07 -15.79 -6.15
C ILE A 183 0.97 -14.59 -5.21
N PRO A 184 1.76 -14.52 -4.13
CA PRO A 184 1.73 -13.37 -3.23
C PRO A 184 2.25 -12.14 -3.97
N PHE A 185 1.46 -11.05 -3.97
CA PHE A 185 1.92 -9.82 -4.58
C PHE A 185 3.06 -9.22 -3.72
N PRO A 186 4.22 -8.88 -4.32
CA PRO A 186 5.32 -8.32 -3.55
C PRO A 186 4.91 -6.98 -2.95
N THR A 187 5.30 -6.73 -1.70
CA THR A 187 5.02 -5.45 -1.04
C THR A 187 6.24 -4.54 -1.04
N HIS A 188 7.42 -5.12 -1.18
CA HIS A 188 8.70 -4.44 -1.19
C HIS A 188 9.54 -4.95 -2.37
N THR A 189 10.57 -4.19 -2.71
CA THR A 189 11.59 -4.57 -3.69
C THR A 189 12.95 -4.15 -3.17
N ASN A 190 13.97 -4.99 -3.41
CA ASN A 190 15.35 -4.55 -3.26
C ASN A 190 15.73 -3.79 -4.52
N ILE A 191 16.10 -2.51 -4.39
CA ILE A 191 16.36 -1.63 -5.54
C ILE A 191 17.62 -2.05 -6.32
N SER A 192 18.59 -2.66 -5.65
CA SER A 192 19.84 -3.12 -6.27
C SER A 192 19.62 -4.37 -7.14
N THR A 193 18.84 -5.33 -6.67
CA THR A 193 18.61 -6.61 -7.36
C THR A 193 17.31 -6.66 -8.15
N ARG A 194 16.38 -5.74 -7.87
CA ARG A 194 14.97 -5.73 -8.33
C ARG A 194 14.18 -6.96 -7.87
N SER A 195 14.68 -7.64 -6.85
CA SER A 195 14.03 -8.83 -6.31
C SER A 195 12.88 -8.45 -5.38
N PRO A 196 11.75 -9.17 -5.44
CA PRO A 196 10.62 -8.96 -4.55
C PRO A 196 10.98 -9.25 -3.08
N SER A 197 10.32 -8.55 -2.17
CA SER A 197 10.34 -8.79 -0.73
C SER A 197 8.94 -8.62 -0.13
N TRP A 198 8.67 -9.27 1.00
CA TRP A 198 7.35 -9.35 1.64
C TRP A 198 7.41 -8.90 3.10
N LYS A 199 6.31 -8.31 3.58
CA LYS A 199 6.19 -7.68 4.90
C LYS A 199 6.39 -8.65 6.08
N ASP A 200 6.29 -9.97 5.83
CA ASP A 200 6.51 -11.03 6.81
C ASP A 200 7.23 -12.24 6.16
N SER A 201 8.56 -12.18 6.09
CA SER A 201 9.35 -13.41 6.19
C SER A 201 9.41 -13.82 7.66
N ASP A 202 8.34 -14.46 8.12
CA ASP A 202 8.43 -15.37 9.26
C ASP A 202 9.45 -16.45 8.87
N PRO A 203 10.58 -16.65 9.59
CA PRO A 203 11.67 -17.55 9.17
C PRO A 203 11.29 -19.04 9.13
N SER A 204 10.00 -19.38 9.22
CA SER A 204 9.49 -20.76 9.24
C SER A 204 8.78 -21.22 7.96
N SER A 205 8.74 -20.41 6.89
CA SER A 205 8.27 -20.88 5.57
C SER A 205 9.45 -21.40 4.73
N PRO A 206 9.44 -22.67 4.27
CA PRO A 206 10.56 -23.26 3.56
C PRO A 206 10.78 -22.54 2.22
N ILE A 207 11.97 -21.98 2.11
CA ILE A 207 12.60 -21.49 0.88
C ILE A 207 12.42 -22.55 -0.22
N SER A 208 11.81 -22.17 -1.34
CA SER A 208 11.86 -22.97 -2.56
C SER A 208 13.32 -23.05 -3.03
N PRO A 209 13.81 -24.22 -3.47
CA PRO A 209 15.23 -24.50 -3.55
C PRO A 209 15.91 -23.71 -4.67
N THR A 210 16.81 -22.80 -4.28
CA THR A 210 17.88 -22.34 -5.16
C THR A 210 18.82 -23.51 -5.40
N GLU A 211 18.95 -23.93 -6.66
CA GLU A 211 19.90 -24.95 -7.11
C GLU A 211 21.33 -24.56 -6.72
N VAL A 212 21.90 -25.26 -5.73
CA VAL A 212 23.35 -25.25 -5.50
C VAL A 212 23.96 -26.30 -6.43
N ALA A 213 24.80 -25.81 -7.33
CA ALA A 213 25.59 -26.62 -8.25
C ALA A 213 26.35 -27.73 -7.52
N ARG A 214 26.15 -28.98 -7.97
CA ARG A 214 26.94 -30.13 -7.54
C ARG A 214 28.37 -29.99 -8.04
N SER A 215 29.33 -29.94 -7.11
CA SER A 215 30.70 -30.36 -7.36
C SER A 215 30.98 -31.59 -6.49
N SER A 216 31.41 -32.65 -7.17
CA SER A 216 31.67 -33.99 -6.66
C SER A 216 32.91 -34.04 -5.76
N VAL A 217 32.80 -34.61 -4.56
CA VAL A 217 33.91 -35.35 -3.93
C VAL A 217 33.35 -36.57 -3.19
N LYS A 218 33.95 -37.73 -3.48
CA LYS A 218 33.62 -39.06 -2.96
C LYS A 218 34.25 -39.31 -1.58
N THR A 219 33.78 -40.39 -0.96
CA THR A 219 34.35 -41.20 0.16
C THR A 219 34.03 -40.66 1.55
N GLY A 220 33.61 -41.43 2.54
CA GLY A 220 33.33 -42.86 2.73
C GLY A 220 33.00 -43.01 4.24
N SER A 221 31.84 -43.53 4.60
CA SER A 221 31.65 -44.86 5.21
C SER A 221 31.77 -44.93 6.75
N ILE A 222 30.81 -45.66 7.33
CA ILE A 222 30.78 -46.38 8.63
C ILE A 222 30.32 -45.64 9.90
N SER A 223 29.01 -45.73 10.17
CA SER A 223 28.31 -46.47 11.25
C SER A 223 28.75 -46.43 12.75
N PRO A 224 27.81 -46.69 13.70
CA PRO A 224 27.73 -46.10 15.04
C PRO A 224 27.83 -47.13 16.20
N PHE A 225 27.24 -46.80 17.39
CA PHE A 225 26.94 -47.65 18.59
C PHE A 225 28.08 -47.77 19.65
N LEU A 226 27.94 -47.85 21.00
CA LEU A 226 26.93 -48.19 22.03
C LEU A 226 27.34 -47.48 23.36
N SER A 227 26.43 -46.90 24.18
CA SER A 227 25.72 -47.46 25.36
C SER A 227 26.59 -47.89 26.57
N GLY A 228 26.26 -47.37 27.78
CA GLY A 228 26.74 -47.91 29.08
C GLY A 228 26.44 -47.03 30.32
N ASN A 229 25.31 -47.32 30.99
CA ASN A 229 24.87 -46.90 32.35
C ASN A 229 25.70 -47.59 33.48
N PRO A 230 25.37 -47.53 34.80
CA PRO A 230 24.87 -46.49 35.73
C PRO A 230 25.62 -46.52 37.13
N GLY A 231 25.26 -45.68 38.11
CA GLY A 231 25.58 -45.93 39.54
C GLY A 231 25.44 -44.77 40.54
N GLU A 232 24.45 -44.87 41.44
CA GLU A 232 24.34 -44.42 42.85
C GLU A 232 24.80 -43.01 43.28
N ALA A 233 23.89 -42.07 43.63
CA ALA A 233 23.19 -41.89 44.91
C ALA A 233 24.02 -41.17 46.00
N ASP A 234 23.80 -39.87 46.23
CA ASP A 234 23.55 -39.34 47.58
C ASP A 234 22.95 -37.92 47.54
N GLY A 235 22.11 -37.61 48.53
CA GLY A 235 21.33 -36.38 48.61
C GLY A 235 22.04 -35.26 49.36
N THR A 236 22.02 -34.04 48.82
CA THR A 236 22.10 -32.83 49.66
C THR A 236 21.42 -31.67 48.96
N GLN A 237 20.39 -31.11 49.60
CA GLN A 237 19.69 -29.91 49.18
C GLN A 237 20.60 -28.68 49.33
N ALA A 238 20.84 -27.97 48.24
CA ALA A 238 21.34 -26.59 48.28
C ALA A 238 20.80 -25.80 47.08
N MET A 239 20.15 -24.68 47.37
CA MET A 239 19.65 -23.70 46.41
C MET A 239 20.75 -23.27 45.43
N ALA A 240 20.51 -23.42 44.12
CA ALA A 240 21.33 -22.83 43.08
C ALA A 240 20.44 -22.05 42.11
N GLN A 241 20.75 -20.76 41.97
CA GLN A 241 20.15 -19.81 41.05
C GLN A 241 20.20 -20.33 39.61
N ALA A 242 19.04 -20.52 38.99
CA ALA A 242 18.93 -20.74 37.56
C ALA A 242 19.27 -19.44 36.82
N ARG A 243 20.49 -19.38 36.30
CA ARG A 243 20.95 -18.37 35.33
C ARG A 243 20.20 -18.64 34.01
N LEU A 244 19.08 -17.94 33.82
CA LEU A 244 18.41 -17.82 32.53
C LEU A 244 19.35 -17.05 31.59
N GLU A 245 20.06 -17.77 30.72
CA GLU A 245 20.64 -17.18 29.51
C GLU A 245 19.49 -16.82 28.57
N GLY A 246 18.88 -15.67 28.81
CA GLY A 246 18.00 -15.00 27.86
C GLY A 246 18.85 -14.50 26.70
N GLY A 247 18.96 -15.32 25.65
CA GLY A 247 19.44 -14.89 24.35
C GLY A 247 18.60 -13.72 23.88
N SER A 248 19.13 -12.51 24.04
CA SER A 248 18.59 -11.31 23.42
C SER A 248 18.85 -11.45 21.91
N GLN A 249 17.87 -11.96 21.16
CA GLN A 249 17.90 -11.86 19.71
C GLN A 249 17.92 -10.37 19.36
N ALA A 250 19.08 -9.92 18.88
CA ALA A 250 19.25 -8.61 18.30
C ALA A 250 18.29 -8.47 17.11
N LEU A 251 17.62 -7.33 17.01
CA LEU A 251 16.86 -6.95 15.81
C LEU A 251 17.84 -6.96 14.63
N GLU A 252 17.64 -7.88 13.68
CA GLU A 252 18.41 -7.96 12.44
C GLU A 252 18.40 -6.59 11.71
N PRO A 253 19.53 -6.12 11.17
CA PRO A 253 19.59 -4.88 10.42
C PRO A 253 18.76 -5.02 9.14
N VAL A 254 17.74 -4.18 9.01
CA VAL A 254 16.93 -4.09 7.78
C VAL A 254 17.85 -3.64 6.64
N ASP A 255 17.90 -4.44 5.58
CA ASP A 255 18.64 -4.16 4.34
C ASP A 255 18.26 -2.76 3.82
N PRO A 256 19.21 -1.80 3.74
CA PRO A 256 18.93 -0.42 3.36
C PRO A 256 18.43 -0.28 1.92
N ASP A 257 18.62 -1.31 1.08
CA ASP A 257 18.18 -1.31 -0.31
C ASP A 257 16.73 -1.83 -0.48
N VAL A 258 16.05 -2.26 0.59
CA VAL A 258 14.67 -2.78 0.53
C VAL A 258 13.65 -1.68 0.81
N HIS A 259 12.79 -1.40 -0.16
CA HIS A 259 11.78 -0.33 -0.09
C HIS A 259 10.39 -0.84 -0.46
N MET A 260 9.35 -0.23 0.11
CA MET A 260 7.96 -0.49 -0.27
C MET A 260 7.72 -0.13 -1.74
N LEU A 261 7.00 -0.99 -2.44
CA LEU A 261 6.60 -0.71 -3.80
C LEU A 261 5.61 0.47 -3.86
N PRO A 262 5.80 1.42 -4.80
CA PRO A 262 4.91 2.57 -4.96
C PRO A 262 3.53 2.13 -5.46
N PRO A 263 2.45 2.89 -5.17
CA PRO A 263 1.14 2.65 -5.78
C PRO A 263 1.16 2.73 -7.30
N SER A 264 0.23 2.06 -7.97
CA SER A 264 -0.08 2.38 -9.36
C SER A 264 -0.50 3.84 -9.43
N PHE A 265 0.13 4.60 -10.31
CA PHE A 265 -0.04 6.05 -10.39
C PHE A 265 -0.07 6.48 -11.85
N LEU A 266 -1.08 7.26 -12.24
CA LEU A 266 -1.18 7.89 -13.55
C LEU A 266 -2.06 9.13 -13.44
N GLU A 267 -1.47 10.32 -13.60
CA GLU A 267 -2.18 11.59 -13.55
C GLU A 267 -1.72 12.52 -14.67
N ARG A 268 -2.60 13.41 -15.15
CA ARG A 268 -2.37 14.21 -16.37
C ARG A 268 -1.20 15.18 -16.26
N ASN A 269 -0.96 15.75 -15.08
CA ASN A 269 0.01 16.81 -14.87
C ASN A 269 1.38 16.30 -14.38
N VAL A 270 1.53 14.99 -14.24
CA VAL A 270 2.76 14.36 -13.75
C VAL A 270 3.32 13.53 -14.90
N PRO A 271 4.49 13.89 -15.47
CA PRO A 271 5.09 13.17 -16.59
C PRO A 271 5.84 11.93 -16.11
N ALA A 272 5.28 11.24 -15.11
CA ALA A 272 5.76 9.99 -14.58
C ALA A 272 4.57 9.14 -14.11
N ASN A 273 4.64 7.84 -14.37
CA ASN A 273 3.62 6.90 -13.93
C ASN A 273 4.26 5.60 -13.45
N THR A 274 3.59 4.97 -12.48
CA THR A 274 3.95 3.64 -11.97
C THR A 274 2.92 2.64 -12.47
N LYS A 275 3.37 1.59 -13.16
CA LYS A 275 2.50 0.54 -13.71
C LYS A 275 2.92 -0.83 -13.25
N TYR A 276 1.93 -1.69 -13.01
CA TYR A 276 2.13 -3.10 -12.72
C TYR A 276 1.37 -3.96 -13.74
N GLU A 277 1.94 -5.10 -14.10
CA GLU A 277 1.33 -6.06 -15.00
C GLU A 277 1.60 -7.50 -14.56
N LEU A 278 0.60 -8.37 -14.73
CA LEU A 278 0.76 -9.82 -14.68
C LEU A 278 0.95 -10.33 -16.10
N THR A 279 2.13 -10.88 -16.38
CA THR A 279 2.44 -11.49 -17.67
C THR A 279 2.31 -13.01 -17.57
N LEU A 280 1.36 -13.60 -18.30
CA LEU A 280 1.34 -15.04 -18.54
C LEU A 280 2.21 -15.38 -19.74
N CYS A 281 3.15 -16.29 -19.54
CA CYS A 281 4.08 -16.80 -20.53
C CYS A 281 3.91 -18.31 -20.66
N ILE A 282 3.47 -18.78 -21.84
CA ILE A 282 3.45 -20.20 -22.20
C ILE A 282 4.54 -20.43 -23.24
N THR A 283 5.53 -21.24 -22.88
CA THR A 283 6.67 -21.54 -23.75
C THR A 283 6.45 -22.90 -24.40
N HIS A 284 6.50 -22.94 -25.73
CA HIS A 284 6.42 -24.20 -26.49
C HIS A 284 7.79 -24.83 -26.71
N GLY A 285 7.81 -26.16 -26.87
CA GLY A 285 9.03 -26.89 -27.21
C GLY A 285 9.40 -26.79 -28.69
N MET A 286 10.68 -27.00 -28.99
CA MET A 286 11.20 -27.05 -30.37
C MET A 286 10.43 -28.08 -31.20
N LEU A 287 9.81 -27.66 -32.30
CA LEU A 287 9.40 -28.58 -33.37
C LEU A 287 10.68 -29.15 -34.00
N ARG A 288 10.80 -30.48 -34.17
CA ARG A 288 12.05 -31.14 -34.59
C ARG A 288 12.41 -30.87 -36.07
N SER A 289 13.70 -30.54 -36.25
CA SER A 289 14.65 -31.00 -37.28
C SER A 289 14.25 -31.01 -38.76
N ASP A 290 14.23 -29.86 -39.41
CA ASP A 290 14.79 -29.60 -40.76
C ASP A 290 14.26 -28.26 -41.27
N THR A 291 14.78 -27.16 -40.73
CA THR A 291 15.03 -25.89 -41.45
C THR A 291 15.65 -24.91 -40.45
N ARG A 292 16.62 -24.12 -40.91
CA ARG A 292 17.51 -23.26 -40.12
C ARG A 292 16.82 -22.01 -39.53
N GLN A 293 15.81 -22.19 -38.67
CA GLN A 293 15.30 -21.14 -37.79
C GLN A 293 14.53 -21.79 -36.63
N ALA A 294 15.24 -22.08 -35.54
CA ALA A 294 14.64 -22.52 -34.29
C ALA A 294 13.99 -21.31 -33.61
N GLN A 295 12.68 -21.12 -33.81
CA GLN A 295 11.92 -20.06 -33.15
C GLN A 295 11.11 -20.64 -31.98
N THR A 296 11.54 -20.34 -30.75
CA THR A 296 10.73 -20.56 -29.55
C THR A 296 9.52 -19.62 -29.61
N HIS A 297 8.32 -20.16 -29.81
CA HIS A 297 7.10 -19.37 -29.70
C HIS A 297 6.77 -19.18 -28.21
N VAL A 298 6.82 -17.92 -27.79
CA VAL A 298 6.37 -17.47 -26.47
C VAL A 298 5.06 -16.72 -26.67
N LEU A 299 3.99 -17.23 -26.09
CA LEU A 299 2.73 -16.49 -26.00
C LEU A 299 2.72 -15.72 -24.69
N ALA A 300 2.75 -14.39 -24.81
CA ALA A 300 2.74 -13.46 -23.69
C ALA A 300 1.39 -12.70 -23.65
N LEU A 301 0.64 -12.88 -22.57
CA LEU A 301 -0.55 -12.08 -22.27
C LEU A 301 -0.22 -11.14 -21.10
N ASN A 302 -0.36 -9.84 -21.32
CA ASN A 302 -0.12 -8.81 -20.29
C ASN A 302 -1.45 -8.30 -19.73
N ILE A 303 -1.61 -8.42 -18.41
CA ILE A 303 -2.82 -8.00 -17.69
C ILE A 303 -2.45 -6.84 -16.78
N PRO A 304 -3.02 -5.63 -16.97
CA PRO A 304 -2.70 -4.48 -16.14
C PRO A 304 -3.22 -4.69 -14.71
N ILE A 305 -2.39 -4.32 -13.73
CA ILE A 305 -2.72 -4.35 -12.30
C ILE A 305 -2.76 -2.92 -11.78
N VAL A 306 -3.84 -2.59 -11.08
CA VAL A 306 -3.94 -1.39 -10.24
C VAL A 306 -3.55 -1.80 -8.82
N TYR A 307 -2.29 -1.55 -8.46
CA TYR A 307 -1.74 -1.85 -7.16
C TYR A 307 -1.94 -0.68 -6.19
N THR A 308 -2.41 -0.99 -4.99
CA THR A 308 -2.48 -0.04 -3.88
C THR A 308 -1.77 -0.64 -2.66
N PRO A 309 -0.66 -0.04 -2.18
CA PRO A 309 -0.01 -0.48 -0.95
C PRO A 309 -1.01 -0.53 0.20
N SER A 310 -0.86 -1.43 1.16
CA SER A 310 -1.78 -1.53 2.31
C SER A 310 -1.05 -1.24 3.60
N PHE A 311 -1.36 -0.10 4.20
CA PHE A 311 -0.89 0.28 5.53
C PHE A 311 -1.88 1.20 6.22
N GLU A 312 -1.89 1.09 7.54
CA GLU A 312 -2.73 1.86 8.46
C GLU A 312 -1.90 2.97 9.12
N PRO A 313 -2.53 4.06 9.57
CA PRO A 313 -1.87 5.02 10.43
C PRO A 313 -1.54 4.39 11.80
N PRO A 314 -0.61 5.00 12.58
CA PRO A 314 -0.42 4.63 13.98
C PRO A 314 -1.71 4.83 14.79
N PRO A 315 -1.85 4.17 15.95
CA PRO A 315 -3.04 4.31 16.78
C PRO A 315 -3.34 5.76 17.17
N THR A 316 -4.62 6.14 17.08
CA THR A 316 -5.06 7.48 17.50
C THR A 316 -5.14 7.58 19.04
N PRO A 317 -4.93 8.77 19.63
CA PRO A 317 -5.08 8.98 21.07
C PRO A 317 -6.47 8.58 21.59
N ILE A 318 -6.52 8.03 22.81
CA ILE A 318 -7.76 7.50 23.42
C ILE A 318 -8.89 8.53 23.45
N ALA A 319 -8.58 9.79 23.82
CA ALA A 319 -9.58 10.85 23.91
C ALA A 319 -10.26 11.12 22.55
N ARG A 320 -9.51 11.07 21.45
CA ARG A 320 -10.06 11.18 20.09
C ARG A 320 -10.92 9.97 19.73
N GLN A 321 -10.47 8.76 20.08
CA GLN A 321 -11.28 7.57 19.84
C GLN A 321 -12.62 7.64 20.59
N SER A 322 -12.63 8.08 21.85
CA SER A 322 -13.87 8.26 22.61
C SER A 322 -14.79 9.28 21.94
N ALA A 323 -14.25 10.43 21.51
CA ALA A 323 -15.03 11.43 20.79
C ALA A 323 -15.70 10.87 19.52
N TYR A 324 -14.96 10.14 18.69
CA TYR A 324 -15.53 9.51 17.49
C TYR A 324 -16.57 8.42 17.81
N ARG A 325 -16.40 7.64 18.89
CA ARG A 325 -17.43 6.66 19.31
C ARG A 325 -18.73 7.33 19.73
N GLU A 326 -18.62 8.52 20.31
CA GLU A 326 -19.76 9.29 20.83
C GLU A 326 -20.35 10.24 19.78
N GLY A 327 -19.73 10.36 18.60
CA GLY A 327 -20.09 11.38 17.61
C GLY A 327 -19.85 12.81 18.09
N ALA A 328 -18.98 12.98 19.09
CA ALA A 328 -18.65 14.25 19.71
C ALA A 328 -17.43 14.90 19.04
N MET A 329 -17.31 16.22 19.19
CA MET A 329 -16.16 16.98 18.67
C MET A 329 -14.86 16.51 19.33
N VAL A 330 -13.77 16.53 18.56
CA VAL A 330 -12.45 16.16 19.08
C VAL A 330 -12.04 17.17 20.16
N PRO A 331 -11.57 16.73 21.34
CA PRO A 331 -11.16 17.65 22.41
C PRO A 331 -10.10 18.64 21.93
N SER A 332 -10.23 19.91 22.30
CA SER A 332 -9.30 20.97 21.86
C SER A 332 -7.87 20.74 22.39
N PRO A 333 -6.84 21.37 21.79
CA PRO A 333 -5.47 21.27 22.28
C PRO A 333 -5.26 21.75 23.73
N MET A 334 -6.21 22.53 24.28
CA MET A 334 -6.15 22.97 25.68
C MET A 334 -6.67 21.90 26.64
N VAL A 335 -7.61 21.06 26.18
CA VAL A 335 -8.20 19.96 26.95
C VAL A 335 -7.35 18.70 26.85
N ASP A 336 -6.81 18.39 25.67
CA ASP A 336 -5.95 17.23 25.42
C ASP A 336 -4.65 17.61 24.67
N PRO A 337 -3.68 18.29 25.31
CA PRO A 337 -2.45 18.72 24.63
C PRO A 337 -1.65 17.57 23.99
N GLU A 338 -1.70 16.38 24.58
CA GLU A 338 -1.00 15.19 24.08
C GLU A 338 -1.61 14.65 22.78
N GLY A 339 -2.91 14.87 22.59
CA GLY A 339 -3.64 14.53 21.36
C GLY A 339 -3.31 15.41 20.17
N TRP A 340 -2.56 16.51 20.35
CA TRP A 340 -2.30 17.50 19.30
C TRP A 340 -0.81 17.77 19.10
N SER A 341 -0.45 18.08 17.86
CA SER A 341 0.87 18.59 17.45
C SER A 341 0.71 20.07 17.15
N THR A 342 0.95 20.91 18.15
CA THR A 342 0.99 22.37 18.00
C THR A 342 2.28 22.79 17.33
N LEU A 343 2.16 23.45 16.18
CA LEU A 343 3.27 23.86 15.34
C LEU A 343 3.82 25.22 15.80
N PRO A 344 5.06 25.59 15.42
CA PRO A 344 5.62 26.90 15.75
C PRO A 344 4.72 28.04 15.25
N SER A 345 4.49 29.04 16.10
CA SER A 345 3.73 30.22 15.69
C SER A 345 4.46 30.99 14.60
N ILE A 346 3.71 31.41 13.58
CA ILE A 346 4.21 32.24 12.48
C ILE A 346 3.54 33.61 12.51
N MET A 347 4.24 34.63 12.03
CA MET A 347 3.69 35.98 11.86
C MET A 347 3.34 36.21 10.39
N ILE A 348 2.06 36.48 10.11
CA ILE A 348 1.60 36.86 8.78
C ILE A 348 1.34 38.36 8.79
N SER A 349 2.17 39.11 8.06
CA SER A 349 2.07 40.56 7.92
C SER A 349 1.53 40.94 6.54
N GLY A 350 0.81 42.05 6.48
CA GLY A 350 0.26 42.58 5.24
C GLY A 350 -0.41 43.92 5.43
N THR A 351 -0.95 44.46 4.35
CA THR A 351 -1.71 45.71 4.34
C THR A 351 -3.21 45.41 4.29
N LEU A 352 -3.94 45.89 5.29
CA LEU A 352 -5.39 45.86 5.38
C LEU A 352 -6.00 47.13 4.76
N MET A 353 -6.99 46.95 3.88
CA MET A 353 -7.73 48.01 3.18
C MET A 353 -6.82 49.06 2.51
N GLU A 354 -5.65 48.63 2.00
CA GLU A 354 -4.63 49.47 1.33
C GLU A 354 -4.06 50.63 2.17
N GLN A 355 -4.37 50.70 3.47
CA GLN A 355 -4.04 51.85 4.30
C GLN A 355 -3.22 51.48 5.53
N ARG A 356 -3.44 50.30 6.10
CA ARG A 356 -2.91 49.94 7.41
C ARG A 356 -2.10 48.66 7.35
N THR A 357 -0.85 48.71 7.77
CA THR A 357 -0.05 47.50 7.98
C THR A 357 -0.49 46.81 9.26
N VAL A 358 -0.75 45.51 9.16
CA VAL A 358 -1.21 44.67 10.26
C VAL A 358 -0.41 43.39 10.28
N SER A 359 -0.24 42.82 11.47
CA SER A 359 0.43 41.53 11.65
C SER A 359 -0.44 40.66 12.54
N VAL A 360 -0.62 39.41 12.13
CA VAL A 360 -1.41 38.40 12.85
C VAL A 360 -0.50 37.22 13.13
N GLN A 361 -0.36 36.88 14.41
CA GLN A 361 0.27 35.64 14.83
C GLN A 361 -0.70 34.49 14.57
N CYS A 362 -0.20 33.43 13.97
CA CYS A 362 -0.96 32.25 13.59
C CYS A 362 -0.28 31.01 14.19
N THR A 363 -1.06 30.21 14.93
CA THR A 363 -0.61 28.96 15.53
C THR A 363 -1.57 27.84 15.13
N LEU A 364 -1.07 26.90 14.34
CA LEU A 364 -1.84 25.73 13.89
C LEU A 364 -1.50 24.51 14.76
N SER A 365 -2.52 23.77 15.16
CA SER A 365 -2.39 22.47 15.81
C SER A 365 -3.06 21.41 14.95
N LEU A 366 -2.36 20.30 14.75
CA LEU A 366 -2.84 19.13 14.00
C LEU A 366 -3.04 17.94 14.90
N ALA A 367 -4.11 17.19 14.67
CA ALA A 367 -4.51 16.12 15.56
C ALA A 367 -3.58 14.89 15.42
N LYS A 368 -2.75 14.57 16.42
CA LYS A 368 -1.78 13.45 16.38
C LYS A 368 -2.42 12.07 16.19
N PRO A 369 -1.72 11.09 15.58
CA PRO A 369 -0.42 11.24 14.91
C PRO A 369 -0.56 12.01 13.57
N PRO A 370 0.53 12.56 12.99
CA PRO A 370 0.50 13.21 11.68
C PRO A 370 0.40 12.19 10.53
N SER A 371 -0.51 11.23 10.66
CA SER A 371 -0.76 10.15 9.72
C SER A 371 -2.26 9.83 9.74
N TYR A 372 -2.90 9.94 8.58
CA TYR A 372 -4.36 9.92 8.44
C TYR A 372 -4.73 9.04 7.26
N ALA A 373 -5.82 8.28 7.34
CA ALA A 373 -6.26 7.45 6.24
C ALA A 373 -6.97 8.30 5.17
N ARG A 374 -6.72 8.02 3.89
CA ARG A 374 -7.54 8.59 2.80
C ARG A 374 -9.03 8.25 2.99
N GLY A 375 -9.91 9.13 2.53
CA GLY A 375 -11.35 9.02 2.80
C GLY A 375 -11.77 9.41 4.22
N THR A 376 -10.88 10.05 5.00
CA THR A 376 -11.17 10.54 6.35
C THR A 376 -10.81 12.02 6.49
N VAL A 377 -10.87 12.58 7.70
CA VAL A 377 -10.55 13.98 7.95
C VAL A 377 -9.27 14.16 8.77
N VAL A 378 -8.59 15.28 8.57
CA VAL A 378 -7.52 15.79 9.45
C VAL A 378 -8.10 16.89 10.33
N PRO A 379 -8.36 16.64 11.63
CA PRO A 379 -8.80 17.69 12.54
C PRO A 379 -7.69 18.72 12.74
N CYS A 380 -8.09 19.98 12.69
CA CYS A 380 -7.23 21.15 12.73
C CYS A 380 -7.76 22.13 13.78
N TYR A 381 -6.85 22.85 14.43
CA TYR A 381 -7.20 23.91 15.37
C TYR A 381 -6.27 25.10 15.12
N LEU A 382 -6.85 26.30 15.06
CA LEU A 382 -6.13 27.50 14.66
C LEU A 382 -6.37 28.62 15.66
N ALA A 383 -5.29 29.11 16.27
CA ALA A 383 -5.29 30.31 17.09
C ALA A 383 -4.67 31.47 16.31
N LEU A 384 -5.44 32.55 16.17
CA LEU A 384 -5.03 33.82 15.57
C LEU A 384 -4.93 34.86 16.68
N ALA A 385 -3.81 35.57 16.79
CA ALA A 385 -3.64 36.64 17.75
C ALA A 385 -3.15 37.93 17.10
N SER A 386 -3.74 39.06 17.48
CA SER A 386 -3.31 40.39 17.03
C SER A 386 -3.75 41.48 18.00
N HIS A 387 -2.98 42.56 18.06
CA HIS A 387 -3.34 43.78 18.76
C HIS A 387 -4.35 44.64 17.96
N ASP A 388 -4.44 44.43 16.63
CA ASP A 388 -5.46 45.09 15.80
C ASP A 388 -6.72 44.22 15.75
N VAL A 389 -7.72 44.57 16.56
CA VAL A 389 -8.99 43.86 16.69
C VAL A 389 -9.78 43.85 15.37
N HIS A 390 -9.66 44.90 14.55
CA HIS A 390 -10.35 44.96 13.25
C HIS A 390 -9.72 44.00 12.25
N ALA A 391 -8.39 43.96 12.19
CA ALA A 391 -7.66 42.98 11.39
C ALA A 391 -8.00 41.56 11.84
N LEU A 392 -7.98 41.31 13.15
CA LEU A 392 -8.28 40.01 13.72
C LEU A 392 -9.70 39.53 13.38
N ASN A 393 -10.71 40.41 13.49
CA ASN A 393 -12.09 40.09 13.11
C ASN A 393 -12.23 39.80 11.62
N ALA A 394 -11.59 40.61 10.76
CA ALA A 394 -11.62 40.41 9.32
C ALA A 394 -10.97 39.06 8.93
N LEU A 395 -9.77 38.80 9.45
CA LEU A 395 -8.92 37.66 9.07
C LEU A 395 -9.28 36.35 9.77
N SER A 396 -10.13 36.40 10.80
CA SER A 396 -10.75 35.21 11.42
C SER A 396 -12.07 34.81 10.78
N THR A 397 -12.53 35.49 9.73
CA THR A 397 -13.73 35.08 9.00
C THR A 397 -13.50 33.69 8.38
N PRO A 398 -14.34 32.68 8.67
CA PRO A 398 -14.24 31.37 8.02
C PRO A 398 -14.26 31.53 6.50
N ARG A 399 -13.29 30.92 5.80
CA ARG A 399 -12.92 31.08 4.36
C ARG A 399 -11.73 31.99 4.08
N VAL A 400 -11.32 32.84 5.02
CA VAL A 400 -10.14 33.70 4.84
C VAL A 400 -8.84 32.95 5.16
N GLN A 401 -8.91 31.95 6.05
CA GLN A 401 -7.75 31.13 6.42
C GLN A 401 -7.40 30.22 5.26
N ASN A 402 -6.13 30.27 4.83
CA ASN A 402 -5.64 29.44 3.74
C ASN A 402 -4.68 28.39 4.29
N VAL A 403 -5.27 27.28 4.74
CA VAL A 403 -4.54 26.08 5.16
C VAL A 403 -4.94 24.96 4.23
N ARG A 404 -3.97 24.25 3.67
CA ARG A 404 -4.20 23.25 2.63
C ARG A 404 -3.33 22.01 2.81
N LEU A 405 -3.79 20.90 2.26
CA LEU A 405 -2.98 19.72 1.98
C LEU A 405 -2.29 19.92 0.63
N ALA A 406 -0.96 19.94 0.63
CA ALA A 406 -0.15 19.92 -0.58
C ALA A 406 0.45 18.52 -0.77
N ARG A 407 0.47 18.05 -2.01
CA ARG A 407 1.17 16.83 -2.41
C ARG A 407 2.40 17.19 -3.19
N THR A 408 3.52 16.57 -2.83
CA THR A 408 4.77 16.63 -3.60
C THR A 408 5.08 15.25 -4.15
N ILE A 409 5.22 15.17 -5.47
CA ILE A 409 5.66 13.98 -6.19
C ILE A 409 7.09 14.21 -6.66
N ARG A 410 7.96 13.22 -6.42
CA ARG A 410 9.31 13.20 -6.97
C ARG A 410 9.59 11.90 -7.65
N TYR A 411 10.31 11.92 -8.77
CA TYR A 411 10.65 10.70 -9.48
C TYR A 411 12.04 10.80 -10.10
N CYS A 412 12.63 9.65 -10.39
CA CYS A 412 13.93 9.55 -11.05
C CYS A 412 13.77 8.88 -12.42
N ARG A 413 14.74 9.09 -13.31
CA ARG A 413 14.77 8.43 -14.62
C ARG A 413 15.38 7.04 -14.57
N SER A 414 16.03 6.69 -13.47
CA SER A 414 16.58 5.36 -13.25
C SER A 414 16.68 4.99 -11.77
N LEU A 415 16.79 3.68 -11.49
CA LEU A 415 17.09 3.20 -10.13
C LEU A 415 18.51 3.56 -9.66
N ALA A 416 19.46 3.75 -10.59
CA ALA A 416 20.82 4.15 -10.23
C ALA A 416 20.85 5.58 -9.68
N GLU A 417 20.10 6.49 -10.31
CA GLU A 417 19.88 7.86 -9.82
C GLU A 417 19.21 7.85 -8.44
N ALA A 418 18.11 7.08 -8.30
CA ALA A 418 17.42 6.94 -7.02
C ALA A 418 18.33 6.39 -5.91
N LYS A 419 19.17 5.39 -6.21
CA LYS A 419 20.13 4.82 -5.26
C LYS A 419 21.19 5.85 -4.85
N ALA A 420 21.72 6.61 -5.79
CA ALA A 420 22.69 7.67 -5.50
C ALA A 420 22.10 8.73 -4.58
N GLN A 421 20.84 9.14 -4.81
CA GLN A 421 20.14 10.07 -3.93
C GLN A 421 19.96 9.50 -2.51
N VAL A 422 19.53 8.24 -2.37
CA VAL A 422 19.39 7.58 -1.05
C VAL A 422 20.73 7.51 -0.32
N GLN A 423 21.82 7.17 -1.01
CA GLN A 423 23.14 7.09 -0.43
C GLN A 423 23.65 8.46 0.04
N GLN A 424 23.44 9.50 -0.77
CA GLN A 424 23.76 10.89 -0.42
C GLN A 424 22.98 11.33 0.84
N LEU A 425 21.67 11.12 0.86
CA LEU A 425 20.83 11.44 2.02
C LEU A 425 21.29 10.71 3.28
N THR A 426 21.55 9.40 3.15
CA THR A 426 22.03 8.58 4.28
C THR A 426 23.35 9.14 4.82
N SER A 427 24.27 9.56 3.95
CA SER A 427 25.56 10.14 4.37
C SER A 427 25.42 11.49 5.08
N MET A 428 24.40 12.29 4.75
CA MET A 428 24.12 13.58 5.39
C MET A 428 23.52 13.40 6.79
N VAL A 429 22.60 12.44 6.97
CA VAL A 429 21.99 12.12 8.28
C VAL A 429 23.05 11.71 9.31
N HIS A 430 24.06 10.93 8.90
CA HIS A 430 25.14 10.47 9.79
C HIS A 430 26.12 11.59 10.21
N GLN A 431 26.06 12.77 9.59
CA GLN A 431 26.93 13.91 9.91
C GLN A 431 26.31 14.92 10.88
N VAL A 432 25.06 14.71 11.33
CA VAL A 432 24.39 15.58 12.31
C VAL A 432 24.92 15.29 13.73
N PRO A 433 25.60 16.25 14.41
CA PRO A 433 26.10 16.03 15.77
C PRO A 433 24.92 15.80 16.74
N GLY A 434 24.91 14.66 17.45
CA GLY A 434 23.86 14.28 18.41
C GLY A 434 23.00 13.08 18.00
N TYR A 435 23.19 12.51 16.81
CA TYR A 435 22.52 11.29 16.38
C TYR A 435 23.13 10.05 17.08
N SER A 436 22.62 9.72 18.28
CA SER A 436 22.77 8.38 18.83
C SER A 436 21.54 7.57 18.44
N GLY A 437 21.70 6.57 17.56
CA GLY A 437 20.63 5.63 17.22
C GLY A 437 20.04 5.05 18.50
N GLY A 438 18.81 5.45 18.82
CA GLY A 438 18.25 5.30 20.17
C GLY A 438 18.11 3.86 20.62
N LYS A 439 18.97 3.42 21.54
CA LYS A 439 18.63 2.36 22.49
C LYS A 439 17.68 2.95 23.53
N VAL A 440 16.37 2.86 23.28
CA VAL A 440 15.36 3.13 24.32
C VAL A 440 15.39 1.96 25.32
N LYS A 441 16.06 2.13 26.46
CA LYS A 441 15.89 1.25 27.63
C LYS A 441 14.58 1.62 28.32
N GLY A 442 13.46 1.11 27.81
CA GLY A 442 12.16 1.16 28.49
C GLY A 442 11.72 -0.25 28.90
N LYS A 443 11.69 -0.54 30.21
CA LYS A 443 11.02 -1.74 30.72
C LYS A 443 9.51 -1.51 30.68
N GLY A 444 8.90 -1.84 29.55
CA GLY A 444 7.45 -1.90 29.38
C GLY A 444 7.12 -2.96 28.33
N LYS A 445 6.10 -3.79 28.58
CA LYS A 445 5.65 -4.81 27.62
C LYS A 445 5.18 -4.11 26.34
N ALA A 446 6.06 -4.01 25.35
CA ALA A 446 5.73 -3.48 24.03
C ALA A 446 4.82 -4.48 23.32
N ARG A 447 3.54 -4.13 23.18
CA ARG A 447 2.73 -4.65 22.07
C ARG A 447 3.27 -4.05 20.78
N ASP A 448 3.14 -4.80 19.71
CA ASP A 448 3.72 -4.69 18.36
C ASP A 448 3.49 -3.34 17.62
N THR A 449 3.95 -2.21 18.18
CA THR A 449 3.79 -0.84 17.65
C THR A 449 5.05 -0.29 16.97
N GLY A 450 6.15 -1.04 16.97
CA GLY A 450 7.50 -0.56 16.58
C GLY A 450 7.76 -0.40 15.08
N ARG A 451 6.92 -0.95 14.19
CA ARG A 451 7.11 -0.84 12.72
C ARG A 451 6.47 0.42 12.12
N SER A 452 5.35 0.90 12.67
CA SER A 452 4.64 2.09 12.16
C SER A 452 5.41 3.39 12.39
N THR A 453 6.22 3.45 13.47
CA THR A 453 7.04 4.62 13.83
C THR A 453 8.23 4.83 12.89
N ARG A 454 8.81 3.76 12.32
CA ARG A 454 9.92 3.90 11.35
C ARG A 454 9.45 4.45 9.99
N TRP A 455 8.23 4.12 9.57
CA TRP A 455 7.62 4.67 8.33
C TRP A 455 7.43 6.18 8.40
N SER A 456 6.90 6.67 9.52
CA SER A 456 6.79 8.10 9.78
C SER A 456 8.16 8.77 9.86
N TYR A 457 9.16 8.13 10.47
CA TYR A 457 10.53 8.67 10.54
C TYR A 457 11.20 8.75 9.17
N LEU A 458 11.13 7.71 8.33
CA LEU A 458 11.75 7.74 6.99
C LEU A 458 11.10 8.77 6.06
N LEU A 459 9.76 8.90 6.11
CA LEU A 459 9.05 9.93 5.35
C LEU A 459 9.35 11.34 5.88
N GLN A 460 9.40 11.51 7.21
CA GLN A 460 9.79 12.78 7.85
C GLN A 460 11.23 13.15 7.49
N GLU A 461 12.19 12.23 7.59
CA GLU A 461 13.61 12.47 7.28
C GLU A 461 13.84 12.75 5.79
N GLN A 462 13.20 12.00 4.89
CA GLN A 462 13.23 12.29 3.45
C GLN A 462 12.56 13.64 3.12
N SER A 463 11.51 14.04 3.84
CA SER A 463 10.84 15.32 3.62
C SER A 463 11.64 16.54 4.09
N VAL A 464 12.45 16.39 5.15
CA VAL A 464 13.29 17.47 5.70
C VAL A 464 14.54 17.70 4.85
N MET A 465 15.13 16.64 4.29
CA MET A 465 16.45 16.71 3.62
C MET A 465 16.41 16.98 2.11
N LEU A 466 15.24 16.85 1.46
CA LEU A 466 15.13 16.97 0.00
C LEU A 466 14.59 18.33 -0.46
N ASN A 467 14.30 19.27 0.44
CA ASN A 467 13.59 20.51 0.13
C ASN A 467 14.41 21.60 -0.60
N GLU A 468 15.58 21.31 -1.16
CA GLU A 468 16.55 22.35 -1.55
C GLU A 468 16.63 22.70 -3.05
N SER A 469 15.83 22.13 -3.95
CA SER A 469 15.81 22.59 -5.35
C SER A 469 14.39 22.70 -5.91
N GLU A 470 13.76 23.87 -5.73
CA GLU A 470 12.46 24.23 -6.32
C GLU A 470 12.47 24.22 -7.86
N ASP A 471 13.65 24.20 -8.49
CA ASP A 471 13.84 24.09 -9.95
C ASP A 471 14.12 22.66 -10.44
N ASP A 472 13.87 21.63 -9.62
CA ASP A 472 13.98 20.24 -10.08
C ASP A 472 12.80 19.86 -10.98
N PRO A 473 13.01 19.63 -12.30
CA PRO A 473 11.93 19.28 -13.23
C PRO A 473 11.27 17.93 -12.91
N TYR A 474 11.83 17.16 -11.98
CA TYR A 474 11.30 15.89 -11.52
C TYR A 474 10.56 16.00 -10.18
N THR A 475 10.35 17.21 -9.67
CA THR A 475 9.58 17.50 -8.47
C THR A 475 8.34 18.34 -8.82
N ILE A 476 7.17 17.84 -8.47
CA ILE A 476 5.88 18.52 -8.73
C ILE A 476 5.15 18.68 -7.40
N THR A 477 4.73 19.90 -7.08
CA THR A 477 3.91 20.19 -5.90
C THR A 477 2.56 20.76 -6.34
N GLU A 478 1.49 20.13 -5.86
CA GLU A 478 0.11 20.47 -6.19
C GLU A 478 -0.72 20.60 -4.91
N GLU A 479 -1.73 21.48 -4.95
CA GLU A 479 -2.75 21.58 -3.92
C GLU A 479 -3.79 20.48 -4.10
N MET A 480 -4.09 19.77 -3.02
CA MET A 480 -5.03 18.65 -3.02
C MET A 480 -6.37 19.05 -2.41
N GLU A 481 -6.33 19.55 -1.17
CA GLU A 481 -7.50 19.77 -0.33
C GLU A 481 -7.32 21.02 0.54
N GLN A 482 -8.40 21.73 0.83
CA GLN A 482 -8.38 22.94 1.66
C GLN A 482 -9.09 22.69 3.00
N ALA A 483 -8.57 23.29 4.08
CA ALA A 483 -9.22 23.22 5.38
C ALA A 483 -10.53 24.02 5.39
N VAL A 484 -11.58 23.41 5.96
CA VAL A 484 -12.83 24.07 6.29
C VAL A 484 -12.76 24.51 7.75
N TRP A 485 -13.20 25.73 8.03
CA TRP A 485 -13.09 26.35 9.35
C TRP A 485 -14.46 26.78 9.89
N TRP A 486 -14.61 26.73 11.21
CA TRP A 486 -15.76 27.26 11.94
C TRP A 486 -15.31 27.82 13.29
N PHE A 487 -16.16 28.64 13.90
CA PHE A 487 -15.98 29.03 15.29
C PHE A 487 -16.50 27.91 16.21
N PRO A 488 -15.78 27.55 17.29
CA PRO A 488 -16.27 26.62 18.28
C PRO A 488 -17.64 27.05 18.83
N PRO A 489 -18.50 26.09 19.24
CA PRO A 489 -19.78 26.41 19.87
C PRO A 489 -19.63 27.38 21.06
N LYS A 490 -20.66 28.21 21.28
CA LYS A 490 -20.64 29.20 22.37
C LYS A 490 -20.54 28.50 23.73
N GLY A 491 -19.46 28.76 24.45
CA GLY A 491 -19.21 28.23 25.79
C GLY A 491 -18.02 27.27 25.88
N ASP A 492 -17.59 26.69 24.75
CA ASP A 492 -16.48 25.72 24.73
C ASP A 492 -15.12 26.40 24.79
N VAL A 493 -14.99 27.54 24.11
CA VAL A 493 -13.76 28.34 24.08
C VAL A 493 -14.08 29.82 24.16
N GLN A 494 -13.42 30.52 25.10
CA GLN A 494 -13.57 31.96 25.25
C GLN A 494 -12.76 32.71 24.19
N GLN A 495 -13.46 33.35 23.26
CA GLN A 495 -12.85 34.28 22.30
C GLN A 495 -12.46 35.57 23.05
N THR A 496 -11.18 35.92 23.09
CA THR A 496 -10.69 37.13 23.80
C THR A 496 -10.62 38.32 22.84
N PRO A 497 -10.50 39.58 23.29
CA PRO A 497 -10.42 40.71 22.36
C PRO A 497 -9.27 40.63 21.35
N THR A 498 -8.16 40.01 21.74
CA THR A 498 -6.89 39.94 20.98
C THR A 498 -6.60 38.55 20.38
N GLU A 499 -7.48 37.57 20.61
CA GLU A 499 -7.31 36.22 20.10
C GLU A 499 -8.62 35.66 19.51
N ARG A 500 -8.51 34.99 18.37
CA ARG A 500 -9.61 34.24 17.74
C ARG A 500 -9.20 32.80 17.58
N ILE A 501 -10.09 31.91 17.97
CA ILE A 501 -9.90 30.47 17.88
C ILE A 501 -10.89 29.92 16.88
N LEU A 502 -10.37 29.14 15.93
CA LEU A 502 -11.14 28.39 14.95
C LEU A 502 -10.85 26.90 15.09
N GLU A 503 -11.90 26.11 14.91
CA GLU A 503 -11.79 24.68 14.67
C GLU A 503 -11.95 24.43 13.18
N GLY A 504 -11.32 23.38 12.69
CA GLY A 504 -11.42 23.04 11.28
C GLY A 504 -11.07 21.60 11.00
N GLU A 505 -11.29 21.21 9.76
CA GLU A 505 -10.89 19.91 9.25
C GLU A 505 -10.49 19.98 7.78
N ILE A 506 -9.55 19.12 7.38
CA ILE A 506 -9.21 18.90 5.98
C ILE A 506 -9.77 17.54 5.59
N HIS A 507 -10.65 17.50 4.59
CA HIS A 507 -11.19 16.27 4.03
C HIS A 507 -10.15 15.62 3.13
N LEU A 508 -9.89 14.33 3.31
CA LEU A 508 -9.01 13.57 2.44
C LEU A 508 -9.86 12.76 1.47
N ALA A 509 -9.78 13.04 0.16
CA ALA A 509 -10.49 12.28 -0.84
C ALA A 509 -10.25 10.75 -0.72
N GLU A 510 -11.29 9.94 -1.00
CA GLU A 510 -11.21 8.48 -0.92
C GLU A 510 -10.24 7.88 -1.95
N ASP A 511 -10.05 8.55 -3.08
CA ASP A 511 -9.15 8.16 -4.17
C ASP A 511 -7.77 8.81 -4.10
N LEU A 512 -7.50 9.60 -3.04
CA LEU A 512 -6.20 10.20 -2.79
C LEU A 512 -5.11 9.13 -2.80
N CYS A 513 -4.06 9.35 -3.60
CA CYS A 513 -2.94 8.42 -3.69
C CYS A 513 -2.27 8.29 -2.31
N PRO A 514 -2.07 7.08 -1.75
CA PRO A 514 -1.39 6.96 -0.46
C PRO A 514 0.06 7.44 -0.56
N SER A 515 0.63 7.86 0.57
CA SER A 515 2.04 8.22 0.67
C SER A 515 2.93 7.06 0.22
N SER A 516 3.99 7.39 -0.52
CA SER A 516 4.97 6.44 -1.04
C SER A 516 6.37 6.94 -0.73
N PRO A 517 7.16 6.25 0.12
CA PRO A 517 8.57 6.55 0.36
C PRO A 517 9.50 5.91 -0.70
N PHE A 518 8.97 5.43 -1.83
CA PHE A 518 9.79 4.71 -2.81
C PHE A 518 10.80 5.67 -3.47
N PRO A 519 12.11 5.42 -3.39
CA PRO A 519 13.13 6.36 -3.82
C PRO A 519 13.00 6.87 -5.27
N ALA A 520 12.60 6.01 -6.20
CA ALA A 520 12.46 6.40 -7.60
C ALA A 520 11.07 6.98 -7.96
N PHE A 521 10.12 6.92 -7.02
CA PHE A 521 8.76 7.47 -7.18
C PHE A 521 8.15 7.76 -5.80
N LEU A 522 8.46 8.95 -5.30
CA LEU A 522 8.09 9.46 -4.00
C LEU A 522 6.76 10.20 -4.08
N VAL A 523 5.84 9.92 -3.15
CA VAL A 523 4.60 10.68 -2.95
C VAL A 523 4.55 11.12 -1.50
N GLN A 524 4.70 12.43 -1.27
CA GLN A 524 4.68 13.06 0.05
C GLN A 524 3.54 14.05 0.17
N TYR A 525 3.05 14.23 1.40
CA TYR A 525 2.04 15.22 1.71
C TYR A 525 2.54 16.13 2.82
N ALA A 526 2.10 17.38 2.80
CA ALA A 526 2.30 18.32 3.87
C ALA A 526 1.08 19.21 4.03
N ILE A 527 0.81 19.61 5.27
CA ILE A 527 -0.15 20.66 5.56
C ILE A 527 0.60 21.98 5.53
N GLU A 528 0.13 22.91 4.71
CA GLU A 528 0.73 24.21 4.49
C GLU A 528 -0.15 25.33 5.01
N ILE A 529 0.46 26.32 5.66
CA ILE A 529 -0.18 27.60 5.96
C ILE A 529 0.31 28.63 4.95
N MET A 530 -0.63 29.24 4.24
CA MET A 530 -0.41 30.25 3.21
C MET A 530 -0.87 31.62 3.72
N ALA A 531 -0.64 32.66 2.92
CA ALA A 531 -1.25 33.97 3.16
C ALA A 531 -2.79 33.89 3.21
N PHE A 532 -3.41 34.72 4.04
CA PHE A 532 -4.86 34.87 4.10
C PHE A 532 -5.47 35.20 2.73
N GLN A 533 -6.55 34.53 2.37
CA GLN A 533 -7.32 34.78 1.16
C GLN A 533 -8.42 35.80 1.46
N SER A 534 -8.13 37.08 1.26
CA SER A 534 -9.09 38.15 1.51
C SER A 534 -8.90 39.30 0.52
N SER A 535 -9.99 39.86 0.02
CA SER A 535 -9.95 41.02 -0.88
C SER A 535 -9.52 42.31 -0.18
N ILE A 536 -9.64 42.36 1.15
CA ILE A 536 -9.29 43.53 1.96
C ILE A 536 -7.91 43.39 2.62
N PHE A 537 -7.21 42.29 2.43
CA PHE A 537 -5.87 42.08 2.99
C PHE A 537 -4.90 41.65 1.91
N ARG A 538 -3.81 42.41 1.76
CA ARG A 538 -2.73 42.09 0.84
C ARG A 538 -1.51 41.66 1.64
N PRO A 539 -1.02 40.40 1.51
CA PRO A 539 0.17 39.96 2.24
C PRO A 539 1.41 40.74 1.79
N ASP A 540 2.33 40.99 2.72
CA ASP A 540 3.62 41.62 2.41
C ASP A 540 4.50 40.66 1.60
N GLU A 541 5.32 41.18 0.67
CA GLU A 541 6.25 40.40 -0.15
C GLU A 541 7.52 39.91 0.62
N GLY A 542 7.44 39.86 1.95
CA GLY A 542 8.55 39.61 2.89
C GLY A 542 8.67 38.15 3.37
N ASN A 543 9.83 37.56 3.07
CA ASN A 543 10.33 36.19 3.36
C ASN A 543 9.31 35.04 3.57
N PRO A 544 8.63 34.60 2.49
CA PRO A 544 8.32 33.19 2.30
C PRO A 544 9.50 32.27 2.61
N ILE A 545 9.21 31.04 3.05
CA ILE A 545 10.10 29.90 2.86
C ILE A 545 10.09 29.58 1.35
N SER A 546 10.72 30.42 0.52
CA SER A 546 11.03 30.28 -0.92
C SER A 546 11.09 31.65 -1.61
N LYS A 547 12.30 32.11 -1.96
CA LYS A 547 12.48 33.13 -3.01
C LYS A 547 13.28 32.51 -4.14
N GLY A 548 12.62 31.74 -5.00
CA GLY A 548 13.10 31.39 -6.34
C GLY A 548 12.39 32.23 -7.40
N LYS A 549 13.13 33.10 -8.11
CA LYS A 549 12.60 33.83 -9.28
C LYS A 549 12.50 32.87 -10.48
N GLY A 550 11.37 32.20 -10.66
CA GLY A 550 11.08 31.42 -11.85
C GLY A 550 10.73 32.30 -13.07
N LYS A 551 11.28 31.96 -14.25
CA LYS A 551 10.88 32.56 -15.54
C LYS A 551 9.43 32.17 -15.88
N GLN A 552 8.68 33.11 -16.44
CA GLN A 552 7.31 32.91 -16.90
C GLN A 552 7.21 31.72 -17.88
N GLY A 553 6.55 30.65 -17.41
CA GLY A 553 6.15 29.49 -18.18
C GLY A 553 5.04 28.75 -17.42
N LEU A 554 3.79 28.96 -17.86
CA LEU A 554 2.57 28.19 -17.56
C LEU A 554 2.30 27.77 -16.09
N SER A 555 1.70 28.72 -15.37
CA SER A 555 0.77 28.58 -14.22
C SER A 555 1.19 27.78 -12.97
N SER A 556 1.59 28.51 -11.92
CA SER A 556 1.20 28.19 -10.53
C SER A 556 0.87 29.51 -9.80
N PRO A 557 -0.40 29.77 -9.39
CA PRO A 557 -0.84 31.08 -8.89
C PRO A 557 -0.63 31.25 -7.36
N VAL A 558 0.40 30.63 -6.79
CA VAL A 558 0.42 30.33 -5.35
C VAL A 558 1.32 31.33 -4.61
N GLY A 559 0.74 32.05 -3.63
CA GLY A 559 1.45 32.97 -2.73
C GLY A 559 2.46 32.28 -1.79
N PRO A 560 3.12 33.03 -0.89
CA PRO A 560 4.16 32.50 -0.01
C PRO A 560 3.64 31.39 0.94
N VAL A 561 4.39 30.29 1.06
CA VAL A 561 4.22 29.27 2.11
C VAL A 561 4.91 29.78 3.38
N TYR A 562 4.16 29.95 4.47
CA TYR A 562 4.69 30.41 5.76
C TYR A 562 5.09 29.25 6.66
N LEU A 563 4.36 28.15 6.59
CA LEU A 563 4.61 26.96 7.38
C LEU A 563 4.29 25.72 6.56
N ARG A 564 5.11 24.68 6.68
CA ARG A 564 4.90 23.39 6.03
C ARG A 564 5.16 22.27 7.02
N GLN A 565 4.14 21.47 7.32
CA GLN A 565 4.22 20.32 8.22
C GLN A 565 3.97 19.02 7.45
N PRO A 566 4.99 18.15 7.31
CA PRO A 566 4.82 16.83 6.68
C PRO A 566 3.75 15.99 7.40
N VAL A 567 2.96 15.26 6.61
CA VAL A 567 1.97 14.30 7.08
C VAL A 567 1.97 13.06 6.18
N VAL A 568 1.50 11.93 6.71
CA VAL A 568 1.37 10.67 5.97
C VAL A 568 -0.09 10.44 5.62
N VAL A 569 -0.37 10.14 4.35
CA VAL A 569 -1.68 9.66 3.89
C VAL A 569 -1.63 8.14 3.81
N ALA A 570 -2.29 7.49 4.76
CA ALA A 570 -2.42 6.04 4.83
C ALA A 570 -3.51 5.51 3.90
N THR A 571 -3.44 4.21 3.59
CA THR A 571 -4.35 3.62 2.59
C THR A 571 -5.72 3.28 3.16
N VAL A 572 -5.73 2.81 4.41
CA VAL A 572 -6.94 2.32 5.10
C VAL A 572 -6.95 2.80 6.54
N SER A 573 -8.15 3.02 7.06
CA SER A 573 -8.37 3.26 8.48
C SER A 573 -8.07 2.00 9.29
N ARG A 574 -7.71 2.20 10.56
CA ARG A 574 -7.52 1.11 11.51
C ARG A 574 -8.86 0.40 11.76
N SER A 575 -8.87 -0.91 11.63
CA SER A 575 -10.09 -1.72 11.83
C SER A 575 -10.50 -1.90 13.29
N ASP A 576 -9.57 -1.66 14.22
CA ASP A 576 -9.75 -1.72 15.67
C ASP A 576 -10.15 -0.38 16.31
N GLU A 577 -10.26 0.68 15.51
CA GLU A 577 -10.59 2.03 15.97
C GLU A 577 -11.90 2.53 15.34
N PRO A 578 -12.61 3.47 16.01
CA PRO A 578 -13.78 4.12 15.41
C PRO A 578 -13.37 4.89 14.15
N VAL A 579 -14.26 4.91 13.15
CA VAL A 579 -14.06 5.70 11.93
C VAL A 579 -14.07 7.19 12.29
N PRO A 580 -13.09 7.99 11.81
CA PRO A 580 -13.11 9.43 12.02
C PRO A 580 -14.43 10.04 11.54
N THR A 581 -15.04 10.86 12.40
CA THR A 581 -16.28 11.57 12.10
C THR A 581 -15.95 12.97 11.57
N SER A 582 -16.57 13.34 10.44
CA SER A 582 -16.54 14.70 9.89
C SER A 582 -17.69 15.53 10.46
N PHE A 583 -17.46 16.84 10.61
CA PHE A 583 -18.44 17.79 11.18
C PHE A 583 -19.02 18.77 10.15
N THR A 584 -18.68 18.64 8.86
CA THR A 584 -19.09 19.57 7.79
C THR A 584 -19.73 18.90 6.59
#